data_AF-A0A0F9NIF1-F1
#
_entry.id   AF-A0A0F9NIF1-F1
#
_cell.length_a   1.000
_cell.length_b   1.000
_cell.length_c   1.000
_cell.angle_alpha   90.00
_cell.angle_beta   90.00
_cell.angle_gamma   90.00
#
_symmetry.space_group_name_H-M   'P 1'
#
loop_
_entity.id
_entity.type
_entity.pdbx_description
1 polymer ?
#
loop_
_entity_poly.entity_id
_entity_poly.type
_entity_poly.pdbx_seq_one_letter_code
_entity_poly.pdbx_strand_id
1 'polypeptide(L)'
;MQRKGYIKMTEKYLNNTNIVNFEHKDIQSLIDQRGWKNLDNFNKIGAAYQFVKDEIMFGYNKSDDISASDVLADGYGQCNTKGNLLMALLRGLGIQCRFQGFTIDQQLQKGAIPSLYFG
;
A
#
# COMPACT_ATOMS: atom_id res chain seq x y z
N MET A 1 37.82 21.97 -0.27
CA MET A 1 37.20 21.37 0.94
C MET A 1 35.79 20.94 0.60
N GLN A 2 35.59 19.69 0.18
CA GLN A 2 34.30 19.15 -0.26
C GLN A 2 33.41 18.93 0.97
N ARG A 3 32.27 19.61 1.04
CA ARG A 3 31.23 19.32 2.04
C ARG A 3 30.62 17.97 1.68
N LYS A 4 30.87 16.95 2.51
CA LYS A 4 30.17 15.67 2.47
C LYS A 4 28.67 15.96 2.48
N GLY A 5 27.99 15.64 1.38
CA GLY A 5 26.55 15.77 1.26
C GLY A 5 25.87 14.90 2.32
N TYR A 6 25.12 15.54 3.20
CA TYR A 6 24.14 14.84 4.03
C TYR A 6 23.07 14.29 3.09
N ILE A 7 23.13 13.00 2.76
CA ILE A 7 22.01 12.34 2.08
C ILE A 7 20.86 12.36 3.09
N LYS A 8 19.84 13.16 2.80
CA LYS A 8 18.64 13.28 3.61
C LYS A 8 17.95 11.91 3.58
N MET A 9 17.99 11.18 4.70
CA MET A 9 17.41 9.84 4.90
C MET A 9 15.91 9.71 4.56
N THR A 10 15.23 10.80 4.21
CA THR A 10 13.81 10.88 3.89
C THR A 10 13.44 10.42 2.48
N GLU A 11 14.38 10.33 1.53
CA GLU A 11 14.04 9.97 0.13
C GLU A 11 13.81 8.46 -0.08
N LYS A 12 14.35 7.60 0.80
CA LYS A 12 14.28 6.14 0.62
C LYS A 12 12.84 5.59 0.64
N TYR A 13 11.92 6.27 1.30
CA TYR A 13 10.52 5.84 1.45
C TYR A 13 9.55 6.43 0.42
N LEU A 14 10.06 7.20 -0.55
CA LEU A 14 9.29 7.80 -1.65
C LEU A 14 9.61 7.20 -3.02
N ASN A 15 10.53 6.24 -3.10
CA ASN A 15 10.86 5.63 -4.39
C ASN A 15 9.71 4.77 -4.92
N ASN A 16 9.43 4.95 -6.20
CA ASN A 16 8.55 4.10 -6.98
C ASN A 16 9.16 2.69 -7.07
N THR A 17 8.35 1.64 -6.92
CA THR A 17 8.81 0.24 -7.06
C THR A 17 7.81 -0.55 -7.89
N ASN A 18 8.17 -1.77 -8.32
CA ASN A 18 7.25 -2.63 -9.07
C ASN A 18 5.96 -2.95 -8.29
N ILE A 19 6.06 -3.11 -6.97
CA ILE A 19 4.92 -3.42 -6.09
C ILE A 19 4.16 -2.15 -5.71
N VAL A 20 4.87 -1.10 -5.30
CA VAL A 20 4.29 0.18 -4.87
C VAL A 20 4.50 1.19 -5.98
N ASN A 21 3.87 0.92 -7.13
CA ASN A 21 4.07 1.66 -8.37
C ASN A 21 3.20 2.92 -8.47
N PHE A 22 3.34 3.85 -7.50
CA PHE A 22 2.44 5.00 -7.37
C PHE A 22 2.46 5.99 -8.53
N GLU A 23 3.51 5.98 -9.36
CA GLU A 23 3.58 6.80 -10.59
C GLU A 23 2.73 6.22 -11.73
N HIS A 24 2.18 5.00 -11.58
CA HIS A 24 1.33 4.40 -12.60
C HIS A 24 0.10 5.27 -12.88
N LYS A 25 -0.25 5.40 -14.16
CA LYS A 25 -1.31 6.31 -14.65
C LYS A 25 -2.66 6.10 -13.94
N ASP A 26 -3.02 4.86 -13.63
CA ASP A 26 -4.34 4.55 -13.04
C ASP A 26 -4.39 4.96 -11.56
N ILE A 27 -3.27 4.83 -10.84
CA ILE A 27 -3.13 5.32 -9.46
C ILE A 27 -3.23 6.85 -9.44
N GLN A 28 -2.49 7.53 -10.31
CA GLN A 28 -2.54 8.99 -10.41
C GLN A 28 -3.92 9.48 -10.85
N SER A 29 -4.55 8.79 -11.80
CA SER A 29 -5.90 9.11 -12.28
C SER A 29 -6.93 9.00 -11.15
N LEU A 30 -6.88 7.95 -10.32
CA LEU A 30 -7.75 7.83 -9.16
C LEU A 30 -7.54 8.98 -8.17
N ILE A 31 -6.28 9.30 -7.84
CA ILE A 31 -5.93 10.39 -6.93
C ILE A 31 -6.49 11.73 -7.43
N ASP A 32 -6.34 12.00 -8.73
CA ASP A 32 -6.78 13.23 -9.36
C ASP A 32 -8.32 13.30 -9.43
N GLN A 33 -8.97 12.22 -9.86
CA GLN A 33 -10.44 12.14 -9.94
C GLN A 33 -11.11 12.31 -8.58
N ARG A 34 -10.49 11.80 -7.50
CA ARG A 34 -11.01 11.95 -6.14
C ARG A 34 -10.67 13.31 -5.51
N GLY A 35 -9.84 14.12 -6.16
CA GLY A 35 -9.44 15.45 -5.68
C GLY A 35 -8.62 15.42 -4.39
N TRP A 36 -8.03 14.28 -4.02
CA TRP A 36 -7.35 14.11 -2.73
C TRP A 36 -6.11 14.99 -2.57
N LYS A 37 -5.49 15.42 -3.67
CA LYS A 37 -4.35 16.36 -3.63
C LYS A 37 -4.70 17.69 -2.93
N ASN A 38 -5.98 18.08 -2.95
CA ASN A 38 -6.49 19.33 -2.37
C ASN A 38 -6.78 19.25 -0.86
N LEU A 39 -6.68 18.06 -0.27
CA LEU A 39 -6.90 17.85 1.15
C LEU A 39 -5.61 18.13 1.95
N ASP A 40 -5.75 18.45 3.24
CA ASP A 40 -4.62 18.40 4.17
C ASP A 40 -4.14 16.95 4.37
N ASN A 41 -2.98 16.79 5.01
CA ASN A 41 -2.35 15.48 5.16
C ASN A 41 -3.19 14.48 5.96
N PHE A 42 -3.93 14.91 6.98
CA PHE A 42 -4.77 14.01 7.77
C PHE A 42 -5.91 13.47 6.91
N ASN A 43 -6.57 14.37 6.19
CA ASN A 43 -7.68 14.01 5.31
C ASN A 43 -7.24 13.20 4.07
N LYS A 44 -6.04 13.43 3.53
CA LYS A 44 -5.42 12.58 2.51
C LYS A 44 -5.30 11.13 2.96
N ILE A 45 -4.73 10.93 4.15
CA ILE A 45 -4.53 9.61 4.75
C ILE A 45 -5.89 8.93 4.98
N GLY A 46 -6.83 9.65 5.59
CA GLY A 46 -8.17 9.13 5.87
C GLY A 46 -8.90 8.70 4.61
N ALA A 47 -8.90 9.53 3.56
CA ALA A 47 -9.62 9.24 2.33
C ALA A 47 -9.02 8.04 1.57
N ALA A 48 -7.69 7.95 1.47
CA ALA A 48 -7.02 6.82 0.84
C ALA A 48 -7.25 5.51 1.63
N TYR A 49 -7.15 5.58 2.97
CA TYR A 49 -7.46 4.43 3.84
C TYR A 49 -8.90 3.96 3.67
N GLN A 50 -9.85 4.90 3.67
CA GLN A 50 -11.26 4.58 3.57
C GLN A 50 -11.60 3.95 2.22
N PHE A 51 -11.05 4.46 1.11
CA PHE A 51 -11.17 3.84 -0.21
C PHE A 51 -10.69 2.39 -0.20
N VAL A 52 -9.49 2.10 0.30
CA VAL A 52 -8.96 0.72 0.32
C VAL A 52 -9.74 -0.19 1.27
N LYS A 53 -10.25 0.34 2.38
CA LYS A 53 -11.06 -0.41 3.34
C LYS A 53 -12.44 -0.78 2.78
N ASP A 54 -13.12 0.20 2.18
CA ASP A 54 -14.55 0.12 1.87
C ASP A 54 -14.86 -0.20 0.41
N GLU A 55 -13.99 0.19 -0.53
CA GLU A 55 -14.25 0.04 -1.98
C GLU A 55 -13.43 -1.07 -2.63
N ILE A 56 -12.30 -1.47 -2.04
CA ILE A 56 -11.54 -2.64 -2.51
C ILE A 56 -12.05 -3.85 -1.75
N MET A 57 -12.65 -4.81 -2.46
CA MET A 57 -13.23 -6.00 -1.82
C MET A 57 -12.14 -6.89 -1.21
N PHE A 58 -12.50 -7.68 -0.20
CA PHE A 58 -11.58 -8.69 0.31
C PHE A 58 -11.58 -9.92 -0.62
N GLY A 59 -10.39 -10.38 -1.02
CA GLY A 59 -10.23 -11.56 -1.87
C GLY A 59 -8.77 -11.94 -2.03
N TYR A 60 -8.50 -13.16 -2.48
CA TYR A 60 -7.14 -13.67 -2.66
C TYR A 60 -6.66 -13.38 -4.08
N ASN A 61 -5.66 -12.50 -4.24
CA ASN A 61 -5.02 -12.29 -5.53
C ASN A 61 -4.13 -13.49 -5.91
N LYS A 62 -3.66 -13.52 -7.16
CA LYS A 62 -2.76 -14.57 -7.66
C LYS A 62 -1.44 -14.71 -6.88
N SER A 63 -0.97 -13.63 -6.26
CA SER A 63 0.28 -13.56 -5.51
C SER A 63 0.30 -12.30 -4.63
N ASP A 64 1.16 -12.28 -3.61
CA ASP A 64 1.37 -11.13 -2.72
C ASP A 64 2.19 -9.99 -3.34
N ASP A 65 2.99 -10.29 -4.37
CA ASP A 65 3.95 -9.39 -5.01
C ASP A 65 3.40 -8.68 -6.26
N ILE A 66 2.07 -8.72 -6.47
CA ILE A 66 1.43 -7.97 -7.56
C ILE A 66 1.52 -6.46 -7.32
N SER A 67 1.49 -5.70 -8.42
CA SER A 67 1.60 -4.24 -8.35
C SER A 67 0.33 -3.60 -7.76
N ALA A 68 0.48 -2.43 -7.13
CA ALA A 68 -0.64 -1.67 -6.62
C ALA A 68 -1.66 -1.31 -7.72
N SER A 69 -1.20 -1.04 -8.94
CA SER A 69 -2.10 -0.83 -10.08
C SER A 69 -2.89 -2.09 -10.45
N ASP A 70 -2.30 -3.29 -10.34
CA ASP A 70 -3.03 -4.54 -10.58
C ASP A 70 -4.10 -4.76 -9.51
N VAL A 71 -3.78 -4.50 -8.23
CA VAL A 71 -4.76 -4.57 -7.13
C VAL A 71 -5.92 -3.60 -7.36
N LEU A 72 -5.63 -2.40 -7.85
CA LEU A 72 -6.66 -1.42 -8.20
C LEU A 72 -7.54 -1.92 -9.35
N ALA A 73 -6.94 -2.50 -10.39
CA ALA A 73 -7.65 -3.03 -11.54
C ALA A 73 -8.52 -4.25 -11.19
N ASP A 74 -8.02 -5.14 -10.34
CA ASP A 74 -8.76 -6.30 -9.83
C ASP A 74 -9.97 -5.87 -8.98
N GLY A 75 -9.88 -4.74 -8.29
CA GLY A 75 -10.93 -4.24 -7.38
C GLY A 75 -11.06 -5.04 -6.09
N TYR A 76 -10.13 -5.97 -5.82
CA TYR A 76 -10.08 -6.75 -4.59
C TYR A 76 -8.65 -7.08 -4.17
N GLY A 77 -8.47 -7.40 -2.89
CA GLY A 77 -7.23 -7.97 -2.41
C GLY A 77 -7.25 -8.40 -0.94
N GLN A 78 -6.16 -9.04 -0.54
CA GLN A 78 -5.92 -9.49 0.84
C GLN A 78 -5.10 -8.43 1.59
N CYS A 79 -4.77 -8.69 2.87
CA CYS A 79 -4.09 -7.70 3.71
C CYS A 79 -2.79 -7.14 3.09
N ASN A 80 -1.97 -8.01 2.50
CA ASN A 80 -0.70 -7.62 1.87
C ASN A 80 -0.91 -6.76 0.62
N THR A 81 -1.76 -7.21 -0.30
CA THR A 81 -1.98 -6.53 -1.58
C THR A 81 -2.79 -5.24 -1.42
N LYS A 82 -3.78 -5.23 -0.51
CA LYS A 82 -4.42 -3.98 -0.06
C LYS A 82 -3.42 -3.02 0.58
N GLY A 83 -2.46 -3.54 1.34
CA GLY A 83 -1.34 -2.78 1.87
C GLY A 83 -0.50 -2.13 0.77
N ASN A 84 -0.19 -2.85 -0.31
CA ASN A 84 0.54 -2.32 -1.47
C ASN A 84 -0.21 -1.14 -2.09
N LEU A 85 -1.52 -1.29 -2.33
CA LEU A 85 -2.36 -0.23 -2.89
C LEU A 85 -2.45 0.99 -1.96
N LEU A 86 -2.69 0.78 -0.65
CA LEU A 86 -2.72 1.87 0.32
C LEU A 86 -1.39 2.64 0.32
N MET A 87 -0.26 1.94 0.35
CA MET A 87 1.05 2.58 0.30
C MET A 87 1.28 3.36 -0.99
N ALA A 88 0.82 2.85 -2.14
CA ALA A 88 0.93 3.56 -3.40
C ALA A 88 0.11 4.85 -3.40
N LEU A 89 -1.12 4.82 -2.89
CA LEU A 89 -1.96 6.02 -2.76
C LEU A 89 -1.34 7.05 -1.82
N LEU A 90 -0.82 6.62 -0.66
CA LEU A 90 -0.15 7.49 0.29
C LEU A 90 1.08 8.17 -0.34
N ARG A 91 1.95 7.40 -1.02
CA ARG A 91 3.13 7.95 -1.68
C ARG A 91 2.78 8.86 -2.86
N GLY A 92 1.76 8.52 -3.64
CA GLY A 92 1.24 9.37 -4.71
C GLY A 92 0.65 10.70 -4.20
N LEU A 93 0.24 10.75 -2.93
CA LEU A 93 -0.19 11.96 -2.23
C LEU A 93 0.95 12.69 -1.50
N GLY A 94 2.19 12.24 -1.64
CA GLY A 94 3.37 12.80 -0.98
C GLY A 94 3.53 12.40 0.49
N ILE A 95 2.76 11.42 0.99
CA ILE A 95 2.84 10.91 2.36
C ILE A 95 3.87 9.78 2.42
N GLN A 96 4.92 9.97 3.22
CA GLN A 96 5.95 8.96 3.43
C GLN A 96 5.40 7.78 4.24
N CYS A 97 5.59 6.56 3.74
CA CYS A 97 5.21 5.34 4.43
C CYS A 97 6.16 4.18 4.10
N ARG A 98 6.21 3.18 4.97
CA ARG A 98 7.00 1.95 4.81
C ARG A 98 6.15 0.73 5.11
N PHE A 99 6.58 -0.42 4.57
CA PHE A 99 6.03 -1.69 4.97
C PHE A 99 6.53 -2.03 6.38
N GLN A 100 5.64 -2.55 7.23
CA GLN A 100 5.99 -3.07 8.55
C GLN A 100 5.34 -4.43 8.71
N GLY A 101 6.10 -5.48 8.38
CA GLY A 101 5.69 -6.86 8.61
C GLY A 101 5.90 -7.27 10.06
N PHE A 102 5.10 -8.23 10.51
CA PHE A 102 5.29 -8.95 11.77
C PHE A 102 4.91 -10.41 11.56
N THR A 103 5.51 -11.30 12.35
CA THR A 103 5.13 -12.71 12.39
C THR A 103 3.91 -12.89 13.26
N ILE A 104 2.94 -13.67 12.79
CA ILE A 104 1.74 -14.04 13.57
C ILE A 104 2.00 -15.42 14.18
N ASP A 105 1.79 -15.56 15.49
CA ASP A 105 1.81 -16.86 16.16
C ASP A 105 0.86 -17.81 15.44
N GLN A 106 1.34 -18.99 15.08
CA GLN A 106 0.55 -19.97 14.35
C GLN A 106 -0.77 -20.23 15.07
N GLN A 107 -0.79 -20.33 16.41
CA GLN A 107 -1.98 -20.54 17.23
C GLN A 107 -3.10 -19.53 16.95
N LEU A 108 -2.75 -18.27 16.67
CA LEU A 108 -3.71 -17.21 16.34
C LEU A 108 -4.37 -17.39 14.97
N GLN A 109 -3.81 -18.25 14.12
CA GLN A 109 -4.34 -18.58 12.80
C GLN A 109 -5.29 -19.77 12.85
N LYS A 110 -5.51 -20.39 14.03
CA LYS A 110 -6.44 -21.53 14.18
C LYS A 110 -7.84 -21.13 13.73
N GLY A 111 -8.41 -21.93 12.82
CA GLY A 111 -9.72 -21.67 12.23
C GLY A 111 -9.70 -20.80 10.96
N ALA A 112 -8.61 -20.08 10.69
CA ALA A 112 -8.41 -19.36 9.42
C ALA A 112 -7.64 -20.22 8.40
N ILE A 113 -6.73 -21.09 8.85
CA ILE A 113 -5.97 -22.02 8.00
C ILE A 113 -6.31 -23.49 8.33
N PRO A 114 -6.20 -24.43 7.37
CA PRO A 114 -6.55 -25.84 7.61
C PRO A 114 -5.76 -26.46 8.75
N SER A 115 -6.44 -27.28 9.57
CA SER A 115 -5.87 -27.90 10.77
C SER A 115 -4.62 -28.75 10.50
N LEU A 116 -4.46 -29.30 9.29
CA LEU A 116 -3.29 -30.10 8.89
C LEU A 116 -1.97 -29.32 8.91
N TYR A 117 -2.01 -27.99 8.90
CA TYR A 117 -0.82 -27.15 8.98
C TYR A 117 -0.40 -26.85 10.43
N PHE A 118 -1.19 -27.24 11.43
CA PHE A 118 -0.85 -27.15 12.84
C PHE A 118 -0.22 -28.47 13.30
N GLY A 119 1.09 -28.46 13.52
CA GLY A 119 1.86 -29.57 14.07
C GLY A 119 2.10 -29.45 15.56
#